data_AF-A0A183TPG2-F1
#
_entry.id   AF-A0A183TPG2-F1
#
_cell.length_a   1.000
_cell.length_b   1.000
_cell.length_c   1.000
_cell.angle_alpha   90.00
_cell.angle_beta   90.00
_cell.angle_gamma   90.00
#
_symmetry.space_group_name_H-M   'P 1'
#
loop_
_entity.id
_entity.type
_entity.pdbx_description
1 polymer ?
#
loop_
_entity_poly.entity_id
_entity_poly.type
_entity_poly.pdbx_seq_one_letter_code
_entity_poly.pdbx_strand_id
1 'polypeptide(L)'
;LSEEAIQQANAEHGEKIDMLTEKEICLGFDVADPHVRAAAVALRLMHCLELRQLQNQINSAIVQVQRLTADPKTDEKLGQVGF
;
A
#
# COMPACT_ATOMS: atom_id res chain seq x y z
N LEU A 1 1.22 22.29 -21.94
CA LEU A 1 0.35 21.24 -21.37
C LEU A 1 -1.07 21.74 -21.54
N SER A 2 -1.87 21.12 -22.42
CA SER A 2 -3.25 21.56 -22.70
C SER A 2 -4.14 21.24 -21.50
N GLU A 3 -5.09 22.14 -21.18
CA GLU A 3 -6.11 21.91 -20.14
C GLU A 3 -6.91 20.63 -20.40
N GLU A 4 -7.07 20.26 -21.67
CA GLU A 4 -7.73 19.02 -22.10
C GLU A 4 -6.95 17.76 -21.65
N ALA A 5 -5.61 17.80 -21.67
CA ALA A 5 -4.79 16.68 -21.22
C ALA A 5 -4.88 16.49 -19.69
N ILE A 6 -5.06 17.58 -18.94
CA ILE A 6 -5.24 17.55 -17.48
C ILE A 6 -6.66 17.03 -17.14
N GLN A 7 -7.68 17.46 -17.89
CA GLN A 7 -9.05 16.99 -17.70
C GLN A 7 -9.22 15.51 -18.04
N GLN A 8 -8.59 15.04 -19.11
CA GLN A 8 -8.64 13.64 -19.50
C GLN A 8 -7.89 12.73 -18.52
N ALA A 9 -6.73 13.16 -18.01
CA ALA A 9 -6.02 12.43 -16.96
C ALA A 9 -6.85 12.32 -15.66
N ASN A 10 -7.56 13.39 -15.26
CA ASN A 10 -8.44 13.36 -14.09
C ASN A 10 -9.69 12.49 -14.31
N ALA A 11 -10.20 12.38 -15.53
CA ALA A 11 -11.31 11.48 -15.87
C ALA A 11 -10.88 10.00 -15.88
N GLU A 12 -9.66 9.71 -16.32
CA GLU A 12 -9.09 8.36 -16.38
C GLU A 12 -8.58 7.86 -15.00
N HIS A 13 -8.04 8.76 -14.16
CA HIS A 13 -7.52 8.45 -12.81
C HIS A 13 -8.44 8.86 -11.66
N GLY A 14 -9.66 9.32 -11.96
CA GLY A 14 -10.69 9.56 -10.97
C GLY A 14 -11.24 8.24 -10.45
N GLU A 15 -10.42 7.44 -9.77
CA GLU A 15 -10.91 6.33 -8.96
C GLU A 15 -11.96 6.91 -8.01
N LYS A 16 -13.22 6.56 -8.24
CA LYS A 16 -14.26 6.75 -7.25
C LYS A 16 -13.81 5.96 -6.02
N ILE A 17 -13.27 6.67 -5.05
CA ILE A 17 -13.03 6.09 -3.74
C ILE A 17 -14.43 5.83 -3.19
N ASP A 18 -14.89 4.58 -3.31
CA ASP A 18 -16.09 4.13 -2.64
C ASP A 18 -15.86 4.32 -1.14
N MET A 19 -16.47 5.36 -0.59
CA MET A 19 -16.40 5.68 0.83
C MET A 19 -17.08 4.55 1.59
N LEU A 20 -16.27 3.71 2.23
CA LEU A 20 -16.76 2.68 3.13
C LEU A 20 -17.52 3.34 4.28
N THR A 21 -18.77 2.93 4.44
CA THR A 21 -19.61 3.29 5.56
C THR A 21 -19.17 2.51 6.80
N GLU A 22 -19.33 3.07 7.99
CA GLU A 22 -19.00 2.38 9.25
C GLU A 22 -19.62 0.98 9.35
N LYS A 23 -20.82 0.77 8.76
CA LYS A 23 -21.55 -0.50 8.76
C LYS A 23 -20.90 -1.58 7.90
N GLU A 24 -20.18 -1.19 6.87
CA GLU A 24 -19.55 -2.10 5.90
C GLU A 24 -18.21 -2.63 6.43
N ILE A 25 -17.61 -1.91 7.37
CA ILE A 25 -16.36 -2.31 8.01
C ILE A 25 -16.64 -3.44 9.00
N CYS A 26 -16.15 -4.63 8.65
CA CYS A 26 -16.24 -5.83 9.49
C CYS A 26 -15.28 -5.73 10.69
N LEU A 27 -15.84 -5.80 11.90
CA LEU A 27 -15.08 -5.82 13.16
C LEU A 27 -14.80 -7.26 13.65
N GLY A 28 -15.55 -8.27 13.18
CA GLY A 28 -15.46 -9.66 13.65
C GLY A 28 -16.17 -9.93 14.98
N PHE A 29 -16.85 -8.93 15.54
CA PHE A 29 -17.70 -9.03 16.72
C PHE A 29 -18.82 -7.98 16.65
N ASP A 30 -19.92 -8.24 17.35
CA ASP A 30 -21.04 -7.31 17.42
C ASP A 30 -20.84 -6.26 18.51
N VAL A 31 -21.16 -5.02 18.18
CA VAL A 31 -21.14 -3.87 19.11
C VAL A 31 -22.50 -3.21 19.06
N ALA A 32 -23.20 -3.21 20.20
CA ALA A 32 -24.55 -2.64 20.30
C ALA A 32 -24.56 -1.10 20.33
N ASP A 33 -23.55 -0.49 20.95
CA ASP A 33 -23.45 0.96 21.09
C ASP A 33 -22.86 1.60 19.81
N PRO A 34 -23.55 2.55 19.16
CA PRO A 34 -23.07 3.20 17.93
C PRO A 34 -21.75 3.96 18.11
N HIS A 35 -21.53 4.62 19.24
CA HIS A 35 -20.31 5.39 19.51
C HIS A 35 -19.12 4.47 19.75
N VAL A 36 -19.32 3.38 20.49
CA VAL A 36 -18.28 2.35 20.69
C VAL A 36 -17.94 1.69 19.36
N ARG A 37 -18.94 1.44 18.50
CA ARG A 37 -18.73 0.88 17.17
C ARG A 37 -17.91 1.81 16.28
N ALA A 38 -18.21 3.10 16.26
CA ALA A 38 -17.43 4.09 15.52
C ALA A 38 -15.97 4.15 16.01
N ALA A 39 -15.75 4.14 17.33
CA ALA A 39 -14.40 4.08 17.90
C ALA A 39 -13.65 2.79 17.52
N ALA A 40 -14.33 1.64 17.57
CA ALA A 40 -13.75 0.35 17.15
C ALA A 40 -13.39 0.34 15.65
N VAL A 41 -14.23 0.94 14.80
CA VAL A 41 -13.94 1.12 13.36
C VAL A 41 -12.71 2.00 13.16
N ALA A 42 -12.61 3.14 13.85
CA ALA A 42 -11.44 4.01 13.77
C ALA A 42 -10.16 3.29 14.21
N LEU A 43 -10.20 2.56 15.32
CA LEU A 43 -9.07 1.74 15.79
C LEU A 43 -8.68 0.67 14.78
N ARG A 44 -9.65 0.00 14.16
CA ARG A 44 -9.40 -1.01 13.12
C ARG A 44 -8.68 -0.41 11.91
N LEU A 45 -9.11 0.77 11.47
CA LEU A 45 -8.49 1.47 10.33
C LEU A 45 -7.06 1.93 10.66
N MET A 46 -6.84 2.50 11.84
CA MET A 46 -5.51 2.88 12.31
C MET A 46 -4.58 1.65 12.39
N HIS A 47 -5.09 0.53 12.92
CA HIS A 47 -4.31 -0.70 12.98
C HIS A 47 -3.95 -1.24 11.59
N CYS A 48 -4.88 -1.20 10.62
CA CYS A 48 -4.58 -1.55 9.23
C CYS A 48 -3.48 -0.66 8.64
N LEU A 49 -3.45 0.63 8.99
CA LEU A 49 -2.40 1.57 8.55
C LEU A 49 -1.04 1.20 9.15
N GLU A 50 -0.98 0.85 10.44
CA GLU A 50 0.23 0.36 11.09
C GLU A 50 0.77 -0.91 10.43
N LEU A 51 -0.11 -1.87 10.10
CA LEU A 51 0.29 -3.09 9.39
C LEU A 51 0.85 -2.82 8.00
N ARG A 52 0.30 -1.84 7.26
CA ARG A 52 0.87 -1.41 5.96
C ARG A 52 2.25 -0.78 6.14
N GLN A 53 2.44 0.02 7.18
CA GLN A 53 3.75 0.59 7.48
C GLN A 53 4.76 -0.50 7.83
N LEU A 54 4.37 -1.48 8.64
CA LEU A 54 5.20 -2.64 8.94
C LEU A 54 5.58 -3.41 7.68
N GLN A 55 4.64 -3.63 6.76
CA GLN A 55 4.92 -4.25 5.47
C GLN A 55 5.94 -3.46 4.65
N ASN A 56 5.83 -2.14 4.60
CA ASN A 56 6.81 -1.28 3.91
C ASN A 56 8.21 -1.41 4.52
N GLN A 57 8.30 -1.50 5.85
CA GLN A 57 9.56 -1.72 6.54
C GLN A 57 10.15 -3.10 6.23
N ILE A 58 9.32 -4.14 6.22
CA ILE A 58 9.73 -5.51 5.83
C ILE A 58 10.25 -5.51 4.39
N ASN A 59 9.52 -4.90 3.45
CA ASN A 59 9.94 -4.80 2.06
C ASN A 59 11.28 -4.06 1.93
N SER A 60 11.46 -2.95 2.66
CA SER A 60 12.73 -2.22 2.68
C SER A 60 13.87 -3.08 3.22
N ALA A 61 13.65 -3.82 4.32
CA ALA A 61 14.64 -4.69 4.90
C ALA A 61 15.04 -5.83 3.94
N ILE A 62 14.06 -6.45 3.25
CA ILE A 62 14.31 -7.47 2.23
C ILE A 62 15.19 -6.90 1.11
N VAL A 63 14.84 -5.73 0.58
CA VAL A 63 15.62 -5.07 -0.49
C VAL A 63 17.04 -4.75 -0.01
N GLN A 64 17.22 -4.33 1.24
CA GLN A 64 18.55 -4.07 1.82
C GLN A 64 19.38 -5.35 1.93
N VAL A 65 18.80 -6.45 2.42
CA VAL A 65 19.47 -7.75 2.49
C VAL A 65 19.82 -8.22 1.09
N GLN A 66 18.89 -8.11 0.13
CA GLN A 66 19.14 -8.46 -1.27
C GLN A 66 20.28 -7.65 -1.87
N ARG A 67 20.41 -6.35 -1.57
CA ARG A 67 21.56 -5.55 -2.04
C ARG A 67 22.90 -6.04 -1.48
N LEU A 68 22.89 -6.59 -0.26
CA LEU A 68 24.09 -7.14 0.38
C LEU A 68 24.43 -8.55 -0.14
N THR A 69 23.41 -9.39 -0.37
CA THR A 69 23.56 -10.79 -0.77
C THR A 69 23.53 -11.02 -2.27
N ALA A 70 23.02 -10.06 -3.05
CA ALA A 70 23.16 -10.07 -4.50
C ALA A 70 24.64 -9.88 -4.80
N ASP A 71 25.29 -10.97 -5.19
CA ASP A 71 26.66 -10.98 -5.67
C ASP A 71 26.80 -9.94 -6.80
N PRO A 72 27.47 -8.79 -6.57
CA PRO A 72 27.70 -7.82 -7.63
C PRO A 72 28.75 -8.31 -8.63
N LYS A 73 29.34 -9.51 -8.43
CA LYS A 73 30.27 -10.14 -9.37
C LYS A 73 29.55 -10.97 -10.43
N THR A 74 28.64 -10.33 -11.17
CA THR A 74 28.80 -10.54 -12.61
C THR A 74 30.12 -9.86 -12.96
N ASP A 75 31.17 -10.68 -12.99
CA ASP A 75 32.49 -10.33 -13.44
C ASP A 75 32.34 -9.61 -14.79
N GLU A 76 32.40 -8.28 -14.80
CA GLU A 76 32.39 -7.49 -16.05
C GLU A 76 33.58 -7.88 -16.95
N LYS A 77 34.56 -8.65 -16.45
CA LYS A 77 35.62 -9.25 -17.27
C LYS A 77 35.13 -10.41 -18.13
N LEU A 78 33.91 -10.91 -17.94
CA LEU A 78 33.31 -11.99 -18.73
C LEU A 78 32.08 -11.53 -19.55
N GLY A 79 32.03 -10.26 -19.95
CA GLY A 79 31.49 -9.80 -21.25
C GLY A 79 30.22 -10.41 -21.85
N GLN A 80 29.26 -10.91 -21.08
CA GLN A 80 27.92 -11.28 -21.56
C GLN A 80 26.95 -11.39 -20.38
N VAL A 81 26.05 -10.42 -20.26
CA VAL A 81 24.77 -10.60 -19.57
C VAL A 81 23.75 -11.02 -20.63
N GLY A 82 23.03 -12.12 -20.38
CA GLY A 82 22.08 -12.72 -21.31
C GLY A 82 20.88 -11.80 -21.63
N PHE A 83 20.30 -12.05 -22.80
CA PHE A 83 19.19 -11.36 -23.48
C PHE A 83 18.02 -10.92 -22.61
#